data_AF-A0A545S8Q1-F1
#
_entry.id   AF-A0A545S8Q1-F1
#
_cell.length_a   1.000
_cell.length_b   1.000
_cell.length_c   1.000
_cell.angle_alpha   90.00
_cell.angle_beta   90.00
_cell.angle_gamma   90.00
#
_symmetry.space_group_name_H-M   'P 1'
#
loop_
_entity.id
_entity.type
_entity.pdbx_description
1 polymer ?
#
loop_
_entity_poly.entity_id
_entity_poly.type
_entity_poly.pdbx_seq_one_letter_code
_entity_poly.pdbx_strand_id
1 'polypeptide(L)'
;MTIICFFLLVLFYNFTPIGKKTDVNLHSKYSTPSFDGSFLPTSREINENGFSAKWSVLHLNRNYPQIWVGNNYSLVNNLNAEPAIYEVTAVDASMPVDTATATTVNQNDASTFGVKLLIANDIYQKSTRVVKYGLMFVLFTFFAFFFSEIITKNRFHPIQYLFVGFATIIFYLLLLALGEHLNFNLSYIISAFAITILVTLYTQAVIKNRYFTITLFGMLLIL
;
A
#
# COMPACT_ATOMS: atom_id res chain seq x y z
N MET A 1 -13.76 -1.10 10.68
CA MET A 1 -12.61 -0.96 11.59
C MET A 1 -11.59 -2.11 11.47
N THR A 2 -11.46 -2.72 10.28
CA THR A 2 -10.49 -3.83 10.04
C THR A 2 -9.71 -3.65 8.73
N ILE A 3 -10.20 -2.80 7.82
CA ILE A 3 -9.66 -2.64 6.45
C ILE A 3 -8.49 -1.64 6.37
N ILE A 4 -8.27 -0.82 7.41
CA ILE A 4 -7.19 0.19 7.44
C ILE A 4 -5.90 -0.37 8.06
N CYS A 5 -5.96 -1.47 8.82
CA CYS A 5 -4.79 -2.08 9.46
C CYS A 5 -3.88 -2.86 8.49
N PHE A 6 -4.33 -3.07 7.24
CA PHE A 6 -3.57 -3.75 6.18
C PHE A 6 -2.90 -2.75 5.23
N PHE A 7 -2.58 -1.55 5.72
CA PHE A 7 -1.80 -0.58 4.96
C PHE A 7 -0.31 -0.93 5.12
N LEU A 8 0.23 -1.65 4.14
CA LEU A 8 1.66 -1.89 3.93
C LEU A 8 2.35 -2.65 5.08
N LEU A 9 2.23 -3.99 5.11
CA LEU A 9 3.09 -4.81 5.96
C LEU A 9 4.52 -4.72 5.43
N VAL A 10 5.25 -3.76 5.97
CA VAL A 10 6.68 -3.63 5.78
C VAL A 10 7.34 -4.34 6.94
N LEU A 11 8.06 -5.42 6.62
CA LEU A 11 8.96 -6.02 7.59
C LEU A 11 10.24 -5.18 7.65
N PHE A 12 10.47 -4.54 8.79
CA PHE A 12 11.70 -3.85 9.09
C PHE A 12 12.62 -4.81 9.84
N TYR A 13 13.80 -5.05 9.30
CA TYR A 13 14.85 -5.80 9.98
C TYR A 13 16.05 -4.88 10.20
N ASN A 14 16.25 -4.48 11.45
CA ASN A 14 17.25 -3.50 11.86
C ASN A 14 18.28 -4.15 12.78
N PHE A 15 19.55 -3.84 12.56
CA PHE A 15 20.67 -4.30 13.36
C PHE A 15 21.43 -3.12 13.95
N THR A 16 21.77 -3.23 15.23
CA THR A 16 22.62 -2.26 15.93
C THR A 16 24.01 -2.88 16.17
N PRO A 17 25.09 -2.34 15.57
CA PRO A 17 26.44 -2.91 15.66
C PRO A 17 27.10 -2.62 17.01
N ILE A 18 26.95 -3.55 17.96
CA ILE A 18 27.52 -3.41 19.31
C ILE A 18 28.97 -3.91 19.42
N GLY A 19 29.46 -4.72 18.48
CA GLY A 19 30.82 -5.28 18.50
C GLY A 19 31.92 -4.32 18.00
N LYS A 20 33.20 -4.71 18.15
CA LYS A 20 34.34 -4.02 17.52
C LYS A 20 34.27 -4.08 15.99
N LYS A 21 33.85 -5.24 15.49
CA LYS A 21 33.54 -5.51 14.09
C LYS A 21 32.24 -6.29 14.07
N THR A 22 31.27 -5.81 13.30
CA THR A 22 29.99 -6.47 13.11
C THR A 22 29.87 -6.83 11.64
N ASP A 23 30.01 -8.12 11.36
CA ASP A 23 29.80 -8.69 10.03
C ASP A 23 28.41 -9.35 10.00
N VAL A 24 27.53 -8.89 9.11
CA VAL A 24 26.16 -9.44 8.95
C VAL A 24 26.00 -9.91 7.52
N ASN A 25 25.59 -11.16 7.34
CA ASN A 25 25.14 -11.69 6.05
C ASN A 25 23.65 -11.97 6.14
N LEU A 26 22.85 -11.30 5.33
CA LEU A 26 21.40 -11.49 5.26
C LEU A 26 21.05 -12.08 3.89
N HIS A 27 20.32 -13.19 3.91
CA HIS A 27 19.80 -13.82 2.72
C HIS A 27 18.27 -13.93 2.82
N SER A 28 17.57 -13.61 1.74
CA SER A 28 16.11 -13.62 1.70
C SER A 28 15.61 -13.94 0.30
N LYS A 29 14.42 -14.57 0.23
CA LYS A 29 13.76 -14.94 -1.02
C LYS A 29 12.98 -13.79 -1.68
N TYR A 30 12.91 -12.62 -1.03
CA TYR A 30 12.17 -11.48 -1.57
C TYR A 30 12.99 -10.73 -2.63
N SER A 31 12.38 -10.39 -3.77
CA SER A 31 13.06 -9.75 -4.90
C SER A 31 13.21 -8.23 -4.79
N THR A 32 12.64 -7.61 -3.76
CA THR A 32 12.58 -6.14 -3.61
C THR A 32 13.03 -5.67 -2.22
N PRO A 33 14.33 -5.79 -1.89
CA PRO A 33 14.87 -5.18 -0.67
C PRO A 33 14.98 -3.66 -0.81
N SER A 34 14.63 -2.94 0.25
CA SER A 34 15.00 -1.54 0.45
C SER A 34 16.01 -1.48 1.58
N PHE A 35 17.24 -1.06 1.27
CA PHE A 35 18.31 -0.91 2.25
C PHE A 35 18.18 0.44 2.94
N ASP A 36 18.20 0.46 4.26
CA ASP A 36 17.96 1.68 5.06
C ASP A 36 18.85 1.72 6.31
N GLY A 37 18.96 2.90 6.92
CA GLY A 37 19.78 3.17 8.08
C GLY A 37 21.13 3.81 7.77
N SER A 38 21.99 3.92 8.79
CA SER A 38 23.23 4.69 8.71
C SER A 38 24.34 4.01 7.89
N PHE A 39 24.21 2.72 7.58
CA PHE A 39 25.20 1.97 6.81
C PHE A 39 24.54 1.12 5.71
N LEU A 40 25.01 1.31 4.47
CA LEU A 40 24.64 0.48 3.34
C LEU A 40 25.44 -0.83 3.31
N PRO A 41 24.91 -1.90 2.69
CA PRO A 41 25.65 -3.15 2.53
C PRO A 41 26.90 -2.95 1.68
N THR A 42 28.01 -3.56 2.11
CA THR A 42 29.30 -3.58 1.41
C THR A 42 29.21 -4.37 0.10
N SER A 43 28.42 -5.44 0.07
CA SER A 43 28.07 -6.16 -1.15
C SER A 43 26.58 -6.50 -1.14
N ARG A 44 25.91 -6.35 -2.28
CA ARG A 44 24.52 -6.73 -2.49
C ARG A 44 24.34 -7.38 -3.85
N GLU A 45 23.61 -8.48 -3.88
CA GLU A 45 23.14 -9.14 -5.09
C GLU A 45 21.62 -9.26 -4.99
N ILE A 46 20.91 -8.79 -6.02
CA ILE A 46 19.44 -8.80 -6.09
C ILE A 46 19.07 -9.53 -7.38
N ASN A 47 18.39 -10.65 -7.24
CA ASN A 47 17.89 -11.47 -8.34
C ASN A 47 16.35 -11.60 -8.22
N GLU A 48 15.70 -12.11 -9.26
CA GLU A 48 14.25 -12.36 -9.24
C GLU A 48 13.84 -13.37 -8.14
N ASN A 49 14.75 -14.25 -7.74
CA ASN A 49 14.52 -15.29 -6.74
C ASN A 49 14.83 -14.85 -5.29
N GLY A 50 15.34 -13.63 -5.08
CA GLY A 50 15.72 -13.14 -3.75
C GLY A 50 16.88 -12.15 -3.75
N PHE A 51 17.36 -11.79 -2.55
CA PHE A 51 18.56 -10.99 -2.37
C PHE A 51 19.53 -11.59 -1.35
N SER A 52 20.81 -11.25 -1.53
CA SER A 52 21.88 -11.49 -0.58
C SER A 52 22.58 -10.17 -0.31
N ALA A 53 22.76 -9.83 0.97
CA ALA A 53 23.40 -8.60 1.38
C ALA A 53 24.40 -8.85 2.51
N LYS A 54 25.55 -8.18 2.42
CA LYS A 54 26.64 -8.28 3.39
C LYS A 54 26.99 -6.91 3.91
N TRP A 55 26.97 -6.74 5.23
CA TRP A 55 27.46 -5.55 5.93
C TRP A 55 28.72 -5.90 6.70
N SER A 56 29.68 -4.98 6.69
CA SER A 56 30.83 -5.00 7.59
C SER A 56 30.95 -3.62 8.22
N VAL A 57 30.59 -3.51 9.50
CA VAL A 57 30.62 -2.24 10.24
C VAL A 57 31.69 -2.32 11.32
N LEU A 58 32.63 -1.38 11.29
CA LEU A 58 33.67 -1.24 12.30
C LEU A 58 33.22 -0.26 13.40
N HIS A 59 33.78 -0.42 14.59
CA HIS A 59 33.49 0.46 15.73
C HIS A 59 33.91 1.92 15.53
N LEU A 60 34.71 2.23 14.50
CA LEU A 60 35.11 3.59 14.14
C LEU A 60 33.99 4.36 13.42
N ASN A 61 33.05 3.63 12.82
CA ASN A 61 31.98 4.21 12.02
C ASN A 61 30.76 4.58 12.89
N ARG A 62 30.74 4.22 14.17
CA ARG A 62 29.62 4.44 15.10
C ARG A 62 29.93 5.55 16.09
N ASN A 63 28.89 6.29 16.48
CA ASN A 63 29.01 7.39 17.43
C ASN A 63 28.73 6.98 18.89
N TYR A 64 29.13 5.77 19.31
CA TYR A 64 28.95 5.32 20.70
C TYR A 64 30.09 4.41 21.20
N PRO A 65 30.43 4.51 22.50
CA PRO A 65 31.55 3.78 23.10
C PRO A 65 31.28 2.28 23.18
N GLN A 66 32.34 1.47 23.30
CA GLN A 66 32.23 0.02 23.47
C GLN A 66 31.85 -0.40 24.88
N ILE A 67 32.13 0.47 25.84
CA ILE A 67 31.85 0.25 27.25
C ILE A 67 31.06 1.45 27.73
N TRP A 68 29.93 1.18 28.35
CA TRP A 68 29.10 2.19 28.99
C TRP A 68 29.46 2.25 30.47
N VAL A 69 29.61 3.46 30.98
CA VAL A 69 29.78 3.70 32.42
C VAL A 69 28.59 4.54 32.86
N GLY A 70 27.75 3.98 33.74
CA GLY A 70 26.49 4.61 34.17
C GLY A 70 25.37 4.55 33.11
N ASN A 71 24.36 5.41 33.25
CA ASN A 71 23.13 5.41 32.44
C ASN A 71 23.13 6.42 31.27
N ASN A 72 24.29 6.91 30.85
CA ASN A 72 24.39 8.07 29.94
C ASN A 72 24.08 7.75 28.47
N TYR A 73 23.84 6.48 28.11
CA TYR A 73 23.56 6.06 26.74
C TYR A 73 22.40 5.05 26.72
N SER A 74 21.29 5.42 26.07
CA SER A 74 20.19 4.50 25.78
C SER A 74 20.28 4.04 24.33
N LEU A 75 20.39 2.73 24.11
CA LEU A 75 20.39 2.13 22.77
C LEU A 75 18.97 2.00 22.19
N VAL A 76 17.93 2.15 23.03
CA VAL A 76 16.55 1.81 22.69
C VAL A 76 15.59 2.79 23.36
N ASN A 77 15.40 3.98 22.78
CA ASN A 77 14.34 4.91 23.20
C ASN A 77 13.03 4.74 22.40
N ASN A 78 12.95 3.79 21.44
CA ASN A 78 11.87 3.72 20.46
C ASN A 78 11.13 2.36 20.38
N LEU A 79 10.94 1.65 21.50
CA LEU A 79 10.02 0.49 21.51
C LEU A 79 8.53 0.90 21.59
N ASN A 80 8.25 2.19 21.78
CA ASN A 80 6.91 2.71 22.05
C ASN A 80 6.64 4.08 21.40
N ALA A 81 7.46 4.51 20.43
CA ALA A 81 7.14 5.68 19.63
C ALA A 81 6.28 5.27 18.42
N GLU A 82 5.00 5.60 18.52
CA GLU A 82 4.13 5.81 17.37
C GLU A 82 4.81 6.79 16.38
N PRO A 83 4.72 6.58 15.06
CA PRO A 83 5.39 7.45 14.09
C PRO A 83 4.75 8.84 14.10
N ALA A 84 5.33 9.76 14.87
CA ALA A 84 4.90 11.15 14.88
C ALA A 84 5.16 11.78 13.51
N ILE A 85 4.09 12.31 12.91
CA ILE A 85 4.13 13.10 11.68
C ILE A 85 4.93 14.39 11.95
N TYR A 86 5.79 14.71 10.99
CA TYR A 86 6.64 15.89 10.95
C TYR A 86 5.82 17.19 10.96
N GLU A 87 6.13 18.09 11.88
CA GLU A 87 5.84 19.52 11.71
C GLU A 87 7.13 20.29 11.99
N VAL A 88 7.66 20.92 10.93
CA VAL A 88 8.82 21.82 11.02
C VAL A 88 8.26 23.22 11.26
N THR A 89 8.31 23.68 12.51
CA THR A 89 8.08 25.10 12.82
C THR A 89 9.43 25.76 13.03
N ALA A 90 9.74 26.77 12.21
CA ALA A 90 10.98 27.51 12.24
C ALA A 90 11.24 28.16 13.62
N VAL A 91 12.47 28.03 14.12
CA VAL A 91 12.93 28.64 15.37
C VAL A 91 13.23 30.13 15.12
N ASP A 92 12.49 31.00 15.79
CA ASP A 92 12.74 32.45 15.85
C ASP A 92 14.03 32.73 16.64
N ALA A 93 14.87 33.60 16.08
CA ALA A 93 16.20 33.93 16.56
C ALA A 93 16.14 35.16 17.47
N SER A 94 15.71 34.99 18.72
CA SER A 94 15.99 35.97 19.77
C SER A 94 15.88 35.36 21.17
N MET A 95 17.01 34.96 21.77
CA MET A 95 17.30 35.07 23.22
C MET A 95 18.69 34.46 23.60
N PRO A 96 19.31 34.90 24.72
CA PRO A 96 20.75 34.81 24.98
C PRO A 96 21.24 33.44 25.49
N VAL A 97 22.55 33.23 25.31
CA VAL A 97 23.34 32.01 25.46
C VAL A 97 23.81 31.81 26.90
N ASP A 98 23.06 31.04 27.69
CA ASP A 98 23.44 30.69 29.06
C ASP A 98 23.10 29.21 29.35
N THR A 99 23.95 28.33 28.85
CA THR A 99 24.28 26.97 29.34
C THR A 99 23.16 25.91 29.44
N ALA A 100 22.99 25.20 28.31
CA ALA A 100 22.65 23.79 28.17
C ALA A 100 21.27 23.30 28.65
N THR A 101 20.20 23.95 28.21
CA THR A 101 18.97 23.22 27.89
C THR A 101 19.25 22.42 26.62
N ALA A 102 19.44 21.12 26.76
CA ALA A 102 19.62 20.22 25.64
C ALA A 102 18.34 20.27 24.79
N THR A 103 18.37 21.08 23.74
CA THR A 103 17.49 20.96 22.58
C THR A 103 17.55 19.49 22.19
N THR A 104 16.49 18.74 22.47
CA THR A 104 16.33 17.37 21.98
C THR A 104 16.05 17.44 20.49
N VAL A 105 17.05 17.85 19.73
CA VAL A 105 17.24 17.29 18.40
C VAL A 105 17.43 15.81 18.68
N ASN A 106 16.38 15.03 18.47
CA ASN A 106 16.43 13.58 18.50
C ASN A 106 17.26 13.10 17.30
N GLN A 107 18.54 13.46 17.29
CA GLN A 107 19.57 12.95 16.42
C GLN A 107 20.37 11.90 17.20
N ASN A 108 19.62 10.98 17.79
CA ASN A 108 20.15 9.66 18.10
C ASN A 108 19.85 8.83 16.86
N ASP A 109 20.57 9.10 15.78
CA ASP A 109 20.78 8.15 14.71
C ASP A 109 21.56 7.00 15.34
N ALA A 110 20.87 6.18 16.15
CA ALA A 110 21.35 4.90 16.60
C ALA A 110 21.86 4.25 15.33
N SER A 111 23.17 4.00 15.24
CA SER A 111 23.88 3.68 13.99
C SER A 111 23.49 2.29 13.51
N THR A 112 22.22 2.19 13.16
CA THR A 112 21.41 1.02 12.93
C THR A 112 21.33 0.91 11.44
N PHE A 113 21.57 -0.29 10.95
CA PHE A 113 21.50 -0.58 9.54
C PHE A 113 20.55 -1.75 9.35
N GLY A 114 19.85 -1.78 8.23
CA GLY A 114 18.80 -2.75 8.06
C GLY A 114 18.33 -2.93 6.63
N VAL A 115 17.40 -3.87 6.50
CA VAL A 115 16.63 -4.05 5.27
C VAL A 115 15.17 -3.96 5.60
N LYS A 116 14.52 -3.11 4.83
CA LYS A 116 13.09 -2.98 4.71
C LYS A 116 12.63 -3.90 3.57
N LEU A 117 11.90 -4.95 3.89
CA LEU A 117 11.33 -5.84 2.89
C LEU A 117 10.04 -5.20 2.38
N LEU A 118 10.06 -4.73 1.15
CA LEU A 118 8.85 -4.28 0.47
C LEU A 118 8.19 -5.52 -0.12
N ILE A 119 6.92 -5.74 0.20
CA ILE A 119 6.13 -6.77 -0.50
C ILE A 119 5.82 -6.20 -1.88
N ALA A 120 6.62 -6.54 -2.88
CA ALA A 120 6.32 -6.18 -4.25
C ALA A 120 5.18 -7.03 -4.80
N ASN A 121 4.19 -6.34 -5.36
CA ASN A 121 3.20 -6.92 -6.27
C ASN A 121 2.21 -7.91 -5.63
N ASP A 122 1.78 -7.64 -4.39
CA ASP A 122 0.70 -8.40 -3.79
C ASP A 122 -0.66 -8.03 -4.40
N ILE A 123 -1.50 -9.03 -4.64
CA ILE A 123 -2.87 -8.92 -5.14
C ILE A 123 -3.68 -8.02 -4.21
N TYR A 124 -3.39 -8.05 -2.90
CA TYR A 124 -4.02 -7.17 -1.92
C TYR A 124 -3.72 -5.69 -2.15
N GLN A 125 -2.49 -5.32 -2.55
CA GLN A 125 -2.16 -3.92 -2.84
C GLN A 125 -2.87 -3.42 -4.11
N LYS A 126 -3.02 -4.29 -5.11
CA LYS A 126 -3.75 -3.97 -6.34
C LYS A 126 -5.25 -3.86 -6.08
N SER A 127 -5.82 -4.81 -5.34
CA SER A 127 -7.23 -4.81 -4.93
C SER A 127 -7.57 -3.57 -4.09
N THR A 128 -6.69 -3.18 -3.16
CA THR A 128 -6.87 -1.96 -2.35
C THR A 128 -7.00 -0.70 -3.22
N ARG A 129 -6.20 -0.59 -4.30
CA ARG A 129 -6.33 0.53 -5.25
C ARG A 129 -7.66 0.48 -6.00
N VAL A 130 -8.08 -0.70 -6.44
CA VAL A 130 -9.37 -0.89 -7.14
C VAL A 130 -10.56 -0.52 -6.24
N VAL A 131 -10.54 -0.94 -4.97
CA VAL A 131 -11.61 -0.63 -4.00
C VAL A 131 -11.61 0.86 -3.65
N LYS A 132 -10.44 1.49 -3.47
CA LYS A 132 -10.33 2.93 -3.18
C LYS A 132 -11.02 3.78 -4.24
N TYR A 133 -10.90 3.39 -5.51
CA TYR A 133 -11.54 4.08 -6.63
C TYR A 133 -12.90 3.47 -7.01
N GLY A 134 -13.35 2.42 -6.33
CA GLY A 134 -14.55 1.68 -6.72
C GLY A 134 -15.85 2.45 -6.53
N LEU A 135 -15.89 3.40 -5.60
CA LEU A 135 -17.03 4.30 -5.44
C LEU A 135 -17.30 5.14 -6.70
N MET A 136 -16.23 5.60 -7.39
CA MET A 136 -16.37 6.35 -8.64
C MET A 136 -17.01 5.49 -9.74
N PHE A 137 -16.64 4.21 -9.79
CA PHE A 137 -17.19 3.25 -10.73
C PHE A 137 -18.69 3.00 -10.49
N VAL A 138 -19.10 2.81 -9.23
CA VAL A 138 -20.51 2.67 -8.85
C VAL A 138 -21.32 3.90 -9.28
N LEU A 139 -20.86 5.10 -8.93
CA LEU A 139 -21.55 6.35 -9.28
C LEU A 139 -21.66 6.55 -10.79
N PHE A 140 -20.59 6.28 -11.53
CA PHE A 140 -20.60 6.41 -12.98
C PHE A 140 -21.51 5.39 -13.64
N THR A 141 -21.58 4.16 -13.11
CA THR A 141 -22.51 3.14 -13.61
C THR A 141 -23.97 3.59 -13.41
N PHE A 142 -24.31 4.15 -12.25
CA PHE A 142 -25.64 4.73 -12.04
C PHE A 142 -25.93 5.90 -12.99
N PHE A 143 -24.93 6.76 -13.25
CA PHE A 143 -25.08 7.83 -14.24
C PHE A 143 -25.28 7.28 -15.66
N ALA A 144 -24.57 6.23 -16.05
CA ALA A 144 -24.75 5.58 -17.35
C ALA A 144 -26.21 5.14 -17.57
N PHE A 145 -26.79 4.48 -16.56
CA PHE A 145 -28.20 4.08 -16.60
C PHE A 145 -29.15 5.28 -16.57
N PHE A 146 -28.84 6.33 -15.80
CA PHE A 146 -29.65 7.56 -15.76
C PHE A 146 -29.66 8.29 -17.11
N PHE A 147 -28.50 8.46 -17.76
CA PHE A 147 -28.40 9.02 -19.10
C PHE A 147 -29.13 8.15 -20.13
N SER A 148 -29.05 6.83 -19.98
CA SER A 148 -29.79 5.89 -20.83
C SER A 148 -31.31 6.03 -20.67
N GLU A 149 -31.81 6.27 -19.45
CA GLU A 149 -33.23 6.59 -19.19
C GLU A 149 -33.63 7.91 -19.85
N ILE A 150 -32.81 8.96 -19.71
CA ILE A 150 -33.07 10.28 -20.30
C ILE A 150 -33.26 10.20 -21.82
N ILE A 151 -32.46 9.38 -22.50
CA ILE A 151 -32.50 9.21 -23.96
C ILE A 151 -33.75 8.42 -24.38
N THR A 152 -34.15 7.43 -23.58
CA THR A 152 -35.13 6.42 -24.00
C THR A 152 -36.58 6.81 -23.64
N LYS A 153 -36.78 7.85 -22.81
CA LYS A 153 -38.10 8.37 -22.36
C LYS A 153 -39.02 7.33 -21.69
N ASN A 154 -38.54 6.12 -21.44
CA ASN A 154 -39.31 5.05 -20.81
C ASN A 154 -38.99 5.05 -19.31
N ARG A 155 -40.02 5.15 -18.45
CA ARG A 155 -39.82 5.17 -17.01
C ARG A 155 -39.47 3.78 -16.50
N PHE A 156 -38.24 3.60 -16.03
CA PHE A 156 -37.81 2.35 -15.42
C PHE A 156 -38.24 2.30 -13.95
N HIS A 157 -38.71 1.14 -13.49
CA HIS A 157 -39.11 1.00 -12.10
C HIS A 157 -37.87 1.07 -11.18
N PRO A 158 -37.90 1.82 -10.06
CA PRO A 158 -36.74 2.03 -9.18
C PRO A 158 -36.00 0.76 -8.73
N ILE A 159 -36.71 -0.37 -8.65
CA ILE A 159 -36.14 -1.67 -8.29
C ILE A 159 -35.01 -2.13 -9.23
N GLN A 160 -35.04 -1.71 -10.50
CA GLN A 160 -34.05 -2.13 -11.50
C GLN A 160 -32.68 -1.49 -11.23
N TYR A 161 -32.67 -0.25 -10.74
CA TYR A 161 -31.45 0.42 -10.30
C TYR A 161 -30.78 -0.30 -9.12
N LEU A 162 -31.58 -0.86 -8.21
CA LEU A 162 -31.06 -1.64 -7.10
C LEU A 162 -30.30 -2.88 -7.58
N PHE A 163 -30.84 -3.59 -8.58
CA PHE A 163 -30.18 -4.77 -9.15
C PHE A 163 -28.87 -4.45 -9.86
N VAL A 164 -28.80 -3.32 -10.57
CA VAL A 164 -27.54 -2.84 -11.18
C VAL A 164 -26.50 -2.53 -10.10
N GLY A 165 -26.90 -1.85 -9.02
CA GLY A 165 -26.01 -1.59 -7.88
C GLY A 165 -25.49 -2.87 -7.22
N PHE A 166 -26.37 -3.86 -7.01
CA PHE A 166 -25.95 -5.18 -6.51
C PHE A 166 -24.96 -5.87 -7.44
N ALA A 167 -25.17 -5.78 -8.75
CA ALA A 167 -24.26 -6.34 -9.73
C ALA A 167 -22.86 -5.68 -9.61
N THR A 168 -22.79 -4.35 -9.49
CA THR A 168 -21.51 -3.64 -9.29
C THR A 168 -20.81 -4.06 -7.99
N ILE A 169 -21.55 -4.32 -6.91
CA ILE A 169 -20.98 -4.84 -5.66
C ILE A 169 -20.44 -6.27 -5.85
N ILE A 170 -21.16 -7.12 -6.58
CA ILE A 170 -20.73 -8.50 -6.90
C ILE A 170 -19.41 -8.50 -7.68
N PHE A 171 -19.18 -7.54 -8.58
CA PHE A 171 -17.89 -7.42 -9.27
C PHE A 171 -16.71 -7.31 -8.31
N TYR A 172 -16.80 -6.48 -7.25
CA TYR A 172 -15.72 -6.35 -6.27
C TYR A 172 -15.54 -7.61 -5.42
N LEU A 173 -16.64 -8.28 -5.07
CA LEU A 173 -16.59 -9.55 -4.34
C LEU A 173 -15.94 -10.65 -5.18
N LEU A 174 -16.27 -10.72 -6.47
CA LEU A 174 -15.72 -11.70 -7.39
C LEU A 174 -14.22 -11.43 -7.67
N LEU A 175 -13.85 -10.15 -7.82
CA LEU A 175 -12.44 -9.74 -7.96
C LEU A 175 -11.62 -10.17 -6.74
N LEU A 176 -12.16 -10.00 -5.54
CA LEU A 176 -11.49 -10.38 -4.30
C LEU A 176 -11.34 -11.90 -4.20
N ALA A 177 -12.41 -12.66 -4.41
CA ALA A 177 -12.41 -14.12 -4.31
C ALA A 177 -11.52 -14.78 -5.37
N LEU A 178 -11.61 -14.33 -6.64
CA LEU A 178 -10.75 -14.85 -7.70
C LEU A 178 -9.30 -14.36 -7.59
N GLY A 179 -9.09 -13.19 -6.96
CA GLY A 179 -7.77 -12.66 -6.67
C GLY A 179 -6.99 -13.54 -5.70
N GLU A 180 -7.64 -14.28 -4.81
CA GLU A 180 -6.93 -15.18 -3.88
C GLU A 180 -6.29 -16.38 -4.58
N HIS A 181 -6.92 -16.87 -5.65
CA HIS A 181 -6.49 -18.09 -6.33
C HIS A 181 -5.74 -17.86 -7.65
N LEU A 182 -5.95 -16.72 -8.31
CA LEU A 182 -5.42 -16.42 -9.63
C LEU A 182 -4.65 -15.10 -9.66
N ASN A 183 -3.78 -14.93 -10.65
CA ASN A 183 -3.10 -13.65 -10.91
C ASN A 183 -4.10 -12.50 -11.05
N PHE A 184 -3.82 -11.36 -10.41
CA PHE A 184 -4.70 -10.18 -10.40
C PHE A 184 -5.26 -9.80 -11.79
N ASN A 185 -4.44 -9.84 -12.84
CA ASN A 185 -4.86 -9.46 -14.20
C ASN A 185 -5.94 -10.42 -14.75
N LEU A 186 -5.81 -11.72 -14.50
CA LEU A 186 -6.79 -12.72 -14.94
C LEU A 186 -8.08 -12.60 -14.12
N SER A 187 -7.96 -12.47 -12.80
CA SER A 187 -9.11 -12.27 -11.91
C SER A 187 -9.90 -11.03 -12.29
N TYR A 188 -9.21 -9.95 -12.69
CA TYR A 188 -9.83 -8.72 -13.19
C TYR A 188 -10.61 -8.95 -14.49
N ILE A 189 -9.99 -9.54 -15.51
CA ILE A 189 -10.66 -9.77 -16.81
C ILE A 189 -11.86 -10.71 -16.65
N ILE A 190 -11.72 -11.80 -15.89
CA ILE A 190 -12.80 -12.76 -15.65
C ILE A 190 -13.96 -12.08 -14.91
N SER A 191 -13.67 -11.29 -13.89
CA SER A 191 -14.70 -10.58 -13.13
C SER A 191 -15.39 -9.51 -13.97
N ALA A 192 -14.63 -8.74 -14.76
CA ALA A 192 -15.14 -7.70 -15.66
C ALA A 192 -16.04 -8.29 -16.76
N PHE A 193 -15.66 -9.43 -17.33
CA PHE A 193 -16.47 -10.13 -18.32
C PHE A 193 -17.76 -10.70 -17.72
N ALA A 194 -17.67 -11.31 -16.53
CA ALA A 194 -18.82 -11.85 -15.81
C ALA A 194 -19.86 -10.76 -15.47
N ILE A 195 -19.42 -9.61 -14.96
CA ILE A 195 -20.34 -8.51 -14.63
C ILE A 195 -20.96 -7.89 -15.87
N THR A 196 -20.17 -7.68 -16.92
CA THR A 196 -20.67 -7.12 -18.18
C THR A 196 -21.74 -8.02 -18.79
N ILE A 197 -21.53 -9.34 -18.81
CA ILE A 197 -22.53 -10.31 -19.26
C ILE A 197 -23.79 -10.26 -18.40
N LEU A 198 -23.65 -10.27 -17.07
CA LEU A 198 -24.78 -10.26 -16.14
C LEU A 198 -25.66 -9.03 -16.36
N VAL A 199 -25.06 -7.84 -16.40
CA VAL A 199 -25.79 -6.57 -16.56
C VAL A 199 -26.41 -6.45 -17.96
N THR A 200 -25.70 -6.90 -19.01
CA THR A 200 -26.20 -6.84 -20.39
C THR A 200 -27.37 -7.79 -20.61
N LEU A 201 -27.26 -9.05 -20.15
CA LEU A 201 -28.34 -10.03 -20.24
C LEU A 201 -29.56 -9.59 -19.42
N TYR A 202 -29.34 -9.04 -18.23
CA TYR A 202 -30.42 -8.49 -17.40
C TYR A 202 -31.16 -7.37 -18.13
N THR A 203 -30.41 -6.40 -18.68
CA THR A 203 -30.97 -5.27 -19.43
C THR A 203 -31.74 -5.73 -20.66
N GLN A 204 -31.19 -6.69 -21.42
CA GLN A 204 -31.84 -7.27 -22.58
C GLN A 204 -33.15 -7.99 -22.22
N ALA A 205 -33.16 -8.76 -21.13
CA ALA A 205 -34.32 -9.51 -20.68
C ALA A 205 -35.47 -8.59 -20.25
N VAL A 206 -35.14 -7.46 -19.61
CA VAL A 206 -36.13 -6.51 -19.09
C VAL A 206 -36.70 -5.60 -20.18
N ILE A 207 -35.85 -5.09 -21.07
CA ILE A 207 -36.22 -3.97 -21.96
C ILE A 207 -36.62 -4.46 -23.36
N LYS A 208 -36.25 -5.69 -23.74
CA LYS A 208 -36.50 -6.32 -25.06
C LYS A 208 -36.12 -5.45 -26.29
N ASN A 209 -35.44 -4.32 -26.09
CA ASN A 209 -34.97 -3.41 -27.13
C ASN A 209 -33.47 -3.58 -27.35
N ARG A 210 -33.09 -4.01 -28.56
CA ARG A 210 -31.70 -4.30 -28.92
C ARG A 210 -30.84 -3.04 -29.05
N TYR A 211 -31.38 -1.93 -29.54
CA TYR A 211 -30.61 -0.68 -29.70
C TYR A 211 -30.18 -0.09 -28.35
N PHE A 212 -31.08 -0.12 -27.37
CA PHE A 212 -30.80 0.31 -26.00
C PHE A 212 -29.74 -0.54 -25.30
N THR A 213 -29.80 -1.86 -25.53
CA THR A 213 -28.85 -2.80 -24.92
C THR A 213 -27.43 -2.56 -25.45
N ILE A 214 -27.30 -2.23 -26.74
CA ILE A 214 -25.99 -2.00 -27.38
C ILE A 214 -25.33 -0.71 -26.88
N THR A 215 -26.09 0.39 -26.72
CA THR A 215 -25.54 1.65 -26.19
C THR A 215 -25.06 1.50 -24.76
N LEU A 216 -25.82 0.77 -23.92
CA LEU A 216 -25.45 0.49 -22.54
C LEU A 216 -24.21 -0.42 -22.43
N PHE A 217 -24.15 -1.48 -23.24
CA PHE A 217 -22.97 -2.36 -23.31
C PHE A 217 -21.71 -1.59 -23.72
N GLY A 218 -21.81 -0.70 -24.72
CA GLY A 218 -20.69 0.13 -25.16
C GLY A 218 -20.18 1.07 -24.06
N MET A 219 -21.09 1.66 -23.26
CA MET A 219 -20.71 2.54 -22.16
C MET A 219 -20.13 1.78 -20.96
N LEU A 220 -20.55 0.55 -20.70
CA LEU A 220 -19.99 -0.28 -19.62
C LEU A 220 -18.62 -0.88 -19.97
N LEU A 221 -18.36 -1.15 -21.25
CA LEU A 221 -17.06 -1.69 -21.69
C LEU A 221 -15.96 -0.64 -21.62
N ILE A 222 -16.30 0.65 -21.78
CA ILE A 222 -15.35 1.76 -21.66
C ILE A 222 -14.91 2.03 -20.21
N LEU A 223 -15.74 1.60 -19.24
CA LEU A 223 -15.61 1.88 -17.82
C LEU A 223 -14.73 0.84 -17.13
#